data_AF-A0A2H5QRP4-F1
#
_entry.id   AF-A0A2H5QRP4-F1
#
_cell.length_a   1.000
_cell.length_b   1.000
_cell.length_c   1.000
_cell.angle_alpha   90.00
_cell.angle_beta   90.00
_cell.angle_gamma   90.00
#
_symmetry.space_group_name_H-M   'P 1'
#
loop_
_entity.id
_entity.type
_entity.pdbx_description
1 polymer ?
#
loop_
_entity_poly.entity_id
_entity_poly.type
_entity_poly.pdbx_seq_one_letter_code
_entity_poly.pdbx_strand_id
1 'polypeptide(L)'
;MIPLTLDSWHRVELDLRERLWTCVKQQFNVDGSHRRYIMSAMGRSWRNYKSILTRKIRALVKSNDVTRKLEALKGLKPRNIKSERQWQRFIKERIFVEFKRTQLSEDASTIHDDALTHVLGKERNRRV
;
A
#
# COMPACT_ATOMS: atom_id res chain seq x y z
N MET A 1 16.70 -0.16 -9.50
CA MET A 1 15.60 -0.42 -8.53
C MET A 1 14.46 0.56 -8.78
N ILE A 2 13.22 0.19 -8.41
CA ILE A 2 12.00 0.92 -8.79
C ILE A 2 11.57 1.84 -7.63
N PRO A 3 11.31 3.14 -7.88
CA PRO A 3 10.93 4.07 -6.82
C PRO A 3 9.62 3.66 -6.14
N LEU A 4 9.58 3.66 -4.80
CA LEU A 4 8.35 3.37 -4.04
C LEU A 4 7.37 4.55 -4.03
N THR A 5 7.86 5.74 -4.36
CA THR A 5 7.11 6.99 -4.47
C THR A 5 6.18 7.06 -5.68
N LEU A 6 6.34 6.18 -6.68
CA LEU A 6 5.44 6.13 -7.83
C LEU A 6 4.07 5.58 -7.42
N ASP A 7 2.99 6.24 -7.80
CA ASP A 7 1.63 5.74 -7.48
C ASP A 7 1.28 4.45 -8.22
N SER A 8 1.74 4.33 -9.47
CA SER A 8 1.36 3.25 -10.38
C SER A 8 2.55 2.69 -11.14
N TRP A 9 2.53 1.38 -11.38
CA TRP A 9 3.50 0.67 -12.24
C TRP A 9 3.48 1.21 -13.67
N HIS A 10 2.31 1.68 -14.12
CA HIS A 10 2.15 2.21 -15.47
C HIS A 10 2.92 3.52 -15.68
N ARG A 11 3.24 4.25 -14.59
CA ARG A 11 4.04 5.49 -14.60
C ARG A 11 5.55 5.26 -14.48
N VAL A 12 6.01 4.01 -14.48
CA VAL A 12 7.44 3.72 -14.57
C VAL A 12 7.93 4.16 -15.94
N GLU A 13 8.85 5.12 -15.98
CA GLU A 13 9.51 5.65 -17.19
C GLU A 13 9.98 4.53 -18.13
N LEU A 14 9.87 4.78 -19.43
CA LEU A 14 10.24 3.80 -20.46
C LEU A 14 11.70 3.37 -20.32
N ASP A 15 12.62 4.32 -20.09
CA ASP A 15 14.04 4.04 -19.87
C ASP A 15 14.26 3.06 -18.71
N LEU A 16 13.56 3.26 -17.58
CA LEU A 16 13.67 2.37 -16.44
C LEU A 16 13.13 0.96 -16.75
N ARG A 17 12.08 0.85 -17.58
CA ARG A 17 11.57 -0.46 -18.04
C ARG A 17 12.55 -1.17 -18.96
N GLU A 18 13.19 -0.45 -19.86
CA GLU A 18 14.23 -1.02 -20.74
C GLU A 18 15.42 -1.49 -19.93
N ARG A 19 15.89 -0.70 -18.97
CA ARG A 19 16.98 -1.10 -18.06
C ARG A 19 16.64 -2.34 -17.25
N LEU A 20 15.43 -2.44 -16.72
CA LEU A 20 14.96 -3.65 -16.01
C LEU A 20 14.95 -4.87 -16.94
N TRP A 21 14.49 -4.69 -18.18
CA TRP A 21 14.48 -5.77 -19.17
C TRP A 21 15.89 -6.22 -19.54
N THR A 22 16.82 -5.28 -19.70
CA THR A 22 18.25 -5.59 -19.94
C THR A 22 18.84 -6.40 -18.79
N CYS A 23 18.55 -6.05 -17.53
CA CYS A 23 19.01 -6.83 -16.38
C CYS A 23 18.46 -8.27 -16.38
N VAL A 24 17.20 -8.48 -16.79
CA VAL A 24 16.63 -9.84 -16.90
C VAL A 24 17.38 -10.65 -17.94
N LYS A 25 17.61 -10.09 -19.13
CA LYS A 25 18.33 -10.79 -20.21
C LYS A 25 19.80 -11.08 -19.86
N GLN A 26 20.42 -10.24 -19.03
CA GLN A 26 21.79 -10.47 -18.55
C GLN A 26 21.87 -11.61 -17.55
N GLN A 27 20.83 -11.77 -16.72
CA GLN A 27 20.84 -12.76 -15.63
C GLN A 27 20.22 -14.10 -16.03
N PHE A 28 19.36 -14.11 -17.06
CA PHE A 28 18.60 -15.27 -17.49
C PHE A 28 18.54 -15.34 -19.01
N ASN A 29 18.63 -16.54 -19.57
CA ASN A 29 18.42 -16.75 -21.00
C ASN A 29 16.90 -16.77 -21.30
N VAL A 30 16.33 -15.62 -21.65
CA VAL A 30 14.90 -15.43 -21.81
C VAL A 30 14.58 -14.88 -23.18
N ASP A 31 13.62 -15.51 -23.86
CA ASP A 31 13.11 -15.04 -25.14
C ASP A 31 12.30 -13.74 -25.02
N GLY A 32 12.40 -12.91 -26.06
CA GLY A 32 11.72 -11.61 -26.15
C GLY A 32 10.20 -11.69 -26.03
N SER A 33 9.58 -12.80 -26.46
CA SER A 33 8.13 -13.00 -26.39
C SER A 33 7.59 -12.95 -24.95
N HIS A 34 8.39 -13.36 -23.97
CA HIS A 34 8.00 -13.36 -22.55
C HIS A 34 8.13 -11.99 -21.87
N ARG A 35 8.66 -10.98 -22.56
CA ARG A 35 8.90 -9.64 -22.01
C ARG A 35 7.67 -9.06 -21.32
N ARG A 36 6.50 -9.10 -21.98
CA ARG A 36 5.25 -8.55 -21.44
C ARG A 36 4.84 -9.24 -20.14
N TYR A 37 4.93 -10.56 -20.10
CA TYR A 37 4.61 -11.35 -18.92
C TYR A 37 5.53 -11.03 -17.75
N ILE A 38 6.84 -10.99 -18.00
CA ILE A 38 7.86 -10.72 -16.98
C ILE A 38 7.73 -9.31 -16.42
N MET A 39 7.57 -8.30 -17.28
CA MET A 39 7.32 -6.92 -16.83
C MET A 39 6.05 -6.82 -16.00
N SER A 40 5.00 -7.56 -16.34
CA SER A 40 3.77 -7.61 -15.54
C SER A 40 3.97 -8.30 -14.19
N ALA A 41 4.75 -9.39 -14.16
CA ALA A 41 5.11 -10.09 -12.94
C ALA A 41 5.92 -9.19 -11.99
N MET A 42 6.90 -8.44 -12.52
CA MET A 42 7.64 -7.44 -11.74
C MET A 42 6.71 -6.38 -11.15
N GLY A 43 5.74 -5.89 -11.92
CA GLY A 43 4.74 -4.95 -11.42
C GLY A 43 3.86 -5.52 -10.31
N ARG A 44 3.51 -6.82 -10.38
CA ARG A 44 2.82 -7.52 -9.27
C ARG A 44 3.71 -7.61 -8.04
N SER A 45 4.96 -8.05 -8.19
CA SER A 45 5.91 -8.16 -7.07
C SER A 45 6.17 -6.81 -6.39
N TRP A 46 6.31 -5.75 -7.18
CA TRP A 46 6.49 -4.38 -6.67
C TRP A 46 5.27 -3.89 -5.86
N ARG A 47 4.05 -4.13 -6.37
CA ARG A 47 2.81 -3.82 -5.62
C ARG A 47 2.68 -4.65 -4.34
N ASN A 48 3.00 -5.94 -4.41
CA ASN A 48 2.98 -6.83 -3.25
C ASN A 48 3.96 -6.34 -2.16
N TYR A 49 5.18 -5.99 -2.55
CA TYR A 49 6.18 -5.42 -1.65
C TYR A 49 5.67 -4.16 -0.94
N LYS A 50 5.05 -3.22 -1.68
CA LYS A 50 4.41 -2.04 -1.08
C LYS A 50 3.31 -2.38 -0.09
N SER A 51 2.48 -3.36 -0.42
CA SER A 51 1.39 -3.82 0.45
C SER A 51 1.92 -4.40 1.76
N ILE A 52 2.91 -5.29 1.68
CA ILE A 52 3.58 -5.88 2.84
C ILE A 52 4.22 -4.79 3.71
N LEU A 53 4.95 -3.86 3.10
CA LEU A 53 5.60 -2.77 3.81
C LEU A 53 4.57 -1.88 4.53
N THR A 54 3.49 -1.53 3.84
CA THR A 54 2.37 -0.75 4.40
C THR A 54 1.75 -1.47 5.60
N ARG A 55 1.50 -2.78 5.49
CA ARG A 55 0.96 -3.59 6.61
C ARG A 55 1.89 -3.58 7.82
N LYS A 56 3.21 -3.72 7.62
CA LYS A 56 4.19 -3.66 8.71
C LYS A 56 4.21 -2.29 9.38
N ILE A 57 4.23 -1.21 8.60
CA ILE A 57 4.15 0.17 9.11
C ILE A 57 2.89 0.34 9.97
N ARG A 58 1.73 -0.12 9.48
CA ARG A 58 0.46 -0.02 10.22
C ARG A 58 0.48 -0.80 11.53
N ALA A 59 1.00 -2.03 11.52
CA ALA A 59 1.12 -2.84 12.73
C ALA A 59 1.96 -2.15 13.80
N LEU A 60 3.06 -1.49 13.41
CA LEU A 60 3.89 -0.71 14.32
C LEU A 60 3.21 0.56 14.82
N VAL A 61 2.42 1.23 13.97
CA VAL A 61 1.71 2.45 14.35
C VAL A 61 0.62 2.20 15.39
N LYS A 62 -0.03 1.03 15.35
CA LYS A 62 -1.02 0.59 16.34
C LYS A 62 -0.42 0.16 17.69
N SER A 63 0.90 0.02 17.79
CA SER A 63 1.56 -0.30 19.06
C SER A 63 1.67 0.94 19.94
N ASN A 64 1.40 0.80 21.25
CA ASN A 64 1.51 1.89 22.23
C ASN A 64 2.96 2.26 22.59
N ASP A 65 3.95 1.45 22.20
CA ASP A 65 5.36 1.70 22.50
C ASP A 65 6.01 2.61 21.43
N VAL A 66 6.14 3.89 21.77
CA VAL A 66 6.65 4.95 20.88
C VAL A 66 8.13 4.73 20.53
N THR A 67 8.95 4.29 21.50
CA THR A 67 10.40 4.11 21.32
C THR A 67 10.69 2.92 20.42
N ARG A 68 10.03 1.79 20.68
CA ARG A 68 10.15 0.58 19.84
C ARG A 68 9.62 0.79 18.43
N LYS A 69 8.58 1.60 18.28
CA LYS A 69 8.02 2.01 16.98
C LYS A 69 9.02 2.79 16.14
N LEU A 70 9.72 3.78 16.73
CA LEU A 70 10.67 4.61 15.98
C LEU A 70 11.84 3.78 15.45
N GLU A 71 12.42 2.92 16.28
CA GLU A 71 13.52 2.04 15.87
C GLU A 71 13.08 1.00 14.84
N ALA A 72 11.91 0.39 15.01
CA ALA A 72 11.36 -0.56 14.03
C ALA A 72 11.05 0.10 12.68
N LEU A 73 10.59 1.37 12.66
CA LEU A 73 10.36 2.12 11.43
C LEU A 73 11.67 2.49 10.71
N LYS A 74 12.74 2.79 11.43
CA LYS A 74 14.08 2.96 10.85
C LYS A 74 14.57 1.66 10.21
N GLY A 75 14.38 0.52 10.90
CA GLY A 75 14.75 -0.81 10.38
C GLY A 75 13.96 -1.26 9.16
N LEU A 76 12.73 -0.78 8.98
CA LEU A 76 11.89 -1.07 7.81
C LEU A 76 12.21 -0.21 6.58
N LYS A 77 13.06 0.81 6.72
CA LYS A 77 13.39 1.73 5.62
C LYS A 77 14.04 0.98 4.46
N PRO A 78 13.37 0.93 3.29
CA PRO A 78 13.93 0.26 2.12
C PRO A 78 15.15 1.03 1.57
N ARG A 79 16.19 0.31 1.12
CA ARG A 79 17.43 0.89 0.57
C ARG A 79 17.20 1.82 -0.62
N ASN A 80 16.07 1.71 -1.32
CA ASN A 80 15.74 2.54 -2.47
C ASN A 80 15.15 3.92 -2.09
N ILE A 81 14.88 4.19 -0.80
CA ILE A 81 14.49 5.52 -0.32
C ILE A 81 15.73 6.23 0.21
N LYS A 82 16.28 7.14 -0.61
CA LYS A 82 17.57 7.80 -0.35
C LYS A 82 17.47 8.86 0.76
N SER A 83 16.32 9.51 0.89
CA SER A 83 16.13 10.59 1.85
C SER A 83 15.19 10.18 2.98
N GLU A 84 15.53 10.57 4.20
CA GLU A 84 14.65 10.45 5.35
C GLU A 84 13.32 11.21 5.13
N ARG A 85 13.37 12.37 4.46
CA ARG A 85 12.15 13.13 4.13
C ARG A 85 11.20 12.34 3.23
N GLN A 86 11.73 11.61 2.24
CA GLN A 86 10.93 10.75 1.38
C GLN A 86 10.34 9.57 2.15
N TRP A 87 11.07 9.04 3.12
CA TRP A 87 10.59 7.97 3.99
C TRP A 87 9.44 8.43 4.90
N GLN A 88 9.62 9.56 5.57
CA GLN A 88 8.60 10.17 6.41
C GLN A 88 7.34 10.52 5.62
N ARG A 89 7.50 11.09 4.41
CA ARG A 89 6.37 11.36 3.51
C ARG A 89 5.62 10.07 3.14
N PHE A 90 6.33 9.03 2.76
CA PHE A 90 5.74 7.74 2.42
C PHE A 90 4.95 7.13 3.59
N ILE A 91 5.51 7.17 4.81
CA ILE A 91 4.83 6.72 6.03
C ILE A 91 3.56 7.54 6.26
N LYS A 92 3.67 8.88 6.22
CA LYS A 92 2.55 9.79 6.44
C LYS A 92 1.42 9.54 5.44
N GLU A 93 1.73 9.41 4.15
CA GLU A 93 0.74 9.11 3.12
C GLU A 93 0.02 7.77 3.40
N ARG A 94 0.73 6.72 3.84
CA ARG A 94 0.13 5.40 4.07
C ARG A 94 -0.67 5.27 5.36
N ILE A 95 -0.34 6.07 6.37
CA ILE A 95 -1.11 6.18 7.61
C ILE A 95 -2.34 7.07 7.39
N PHE A 96 -2.16 8.24 6.76
CA PHE A 96 -3.24 9.21 6.55
C PHE A 96 -4.31 8.70 5.59
N VAL A 97 -3.95 7.92 4.57
CA VAL A 97 -4.91 7.27 3.67
C VAL A 97 -5.80 6.25 4.40
N GLU A 98 -5.33 5.63 5.49
CA GLU A 98 -6.21 4.83 6.37
C GLU A 98 -7.11 5.72 7.21
N PHE A 99 -6.57 6.77 7.84
CA PHE A 99 -7.40 7.71 8.63
C PHE A 99 -8.62 8.18 7.82
N LYS A 100 -8.42 8.54 6.55
CA LYS A 100 -9.52 8.94 5.66
C LYS A 100 -10.46 7.78 5.29
N ARG A 101 -9.97 6.53 5.18
CA ARG A 101 -10.79 5.35 4.87
C ARG A 101 -11.59 4.86 6.07
N THR A 102 -11.04 4.91 7.28
CA THR A 102 -11.74 4.57 8.53
C THR A 102 -12.86 5.55 8.80
N GLN A 103 -12.60 6.86 8.63
CA GLN A 103 -13.63 7.91 8.71
C GLN A 103 -14.74 7.67 7.67
N LEU A 104 -14.39 7.42 6.41
CA LEU A 104 -15.37 7.10 5.38
C LEU A 104 -16.17 5.81 5.64
N SER A 105 -15.59 4.80 6.30
CA SER A 105 -16.35 3.58 6.64
C SER A 105 -17.22 3.77 7.87
N GLU A 106 -16.79 4.56 8.85
CA GLU A 106 -17.59 4.96 10.01
C GLU A 106 -18.78 5.80 9.53
N ASP A 107 -18.55 6.82 8.70
CA ASP A 107 -19.60 7.63 8.08
C ASP A 107 -20.56 6.78 7.21
N ALA A 108 -20.04 5.86 6.40
CA ALA A 108 -20.87 4.96 5.59
C ALA A 108 -21.69 3.98 6.44
N SER A 109 -21.15 3.53 7.58
CA SER A 109 -21.88 2.69 8.53
C SER A 109 -23.01 3.45 9.20
N THR A 110 -22.80 4.72 9.56
CA THR A 110 -23.84 5.59 10.13
C THR A 110 -24.94 5.89 9.10
N ILE A 111 -24.58 6.16 7.85
CA ILE A 111 -25.56 6.38 6.76
C ILE A 111 -26.36 5.11 6.47
N HIS A 112 -25.73 3.94 6.47
CA HIS A 112 -26.41 2.67 6.26
C HIS A 112 -27.39 2.33 7.40
N ASP A 113 -26.99 2.54 8.66
CA ASP A 113 -27.84 2.29 9.83
C ASP A 113 -29.06 3.23 9.86
N ASP A 114 -28.86 4.50 9.52
CA ASP A 114 -29.95 5.49 9.46
C ASP A 114 -30.90 5.22 8.28
N ALA A 115 -30.35 4.84 7.12
CA ALA A 115 -31.15 4.42 5.96
C ALA A 115 -31.96 3.15 6.23
N LEU A 116 -31.38 2.15 6.89
CA LEU A 116 -32.12 0.95 7.31
C LEU A 116 -33.19 1.28 8.36
N THR A 117 -32.89 2.15 9.32
CA THR A 117 -33.86 2.59 10.33
C THR A 117 -35.05 3.33 9.71
N HIS A 118 -34.80 4.12 8.64
CA HIS A 118 -35.84 4.88 7.95
C HIS A 118 -36.68 4.03 6.97
N VAL A 119 -36.11 2.96 6.41
CA VAL A 119 -36.81 2.05 5.48
C VAL A 119 -37.55 0.92 6.21
N LEU A 120 -36.96 0.36 7.27
CA LEU A 120 -37.52 -0.81 7.96
C LEU A 120 -38.33 -0.43 9.21
N GLY A 121 -38.21 0.82 9.69
CA GLY A 121 -38.82 1.27 10.93
C GLY A 121 -38.18 0.59 12.16
N LYS A 122 -38.16 1.29 13.31
CA LYS A 122 -37.59 0.72 14.53
C LYS A 122 -38.31 -0.58 14.91
N GLU A 123 -37.61 -1.70 14.86
CA GLU A 123 -38.10 -2.98 15.38
C GLU A 123 -38.51 -2.79 16.85
N ARG A 124 -39.82 -2.81 17.12
CA ARG A 124 -40.35 -2.93 18.47
C ARG A 124 -40.04 -4.34 18.95
N ASN A 125 -38.92 -4.47 19.62
CA ASN A 125 -38.52 -5.69 20.30
C ASN A 125 -39.54 -5.98 21.44
N ARG A 126 -40.56 -6.78 21.13
CA ARG A 126 -41.49 -7.33 22.13
C ARG A 126 -40.78 -8.48 22.82
N ARG A 127 -40.33 -8.23 24.04
CA ARG A 127 -40.09 -9.29 25.02
C ARG A 127 -41.41 -10.02 25.28
N VAL A 128 -41.40 -11.33 25.10
CA VAL A 128 -42.31 -12.28 25.79
C VAL A 128 -41.40 -13.35 26.38
#